data_AF-A0A7W9STJ0-F1
#
_entry.id   AF-A0A7W9STJ0-F1
#
_cell.length_a   1.000
_cell.length_b   1.000
_cell.length_c   1.000
_cell.angle_alpha   90.00
_cell.angle_beta   90.00
_cell.angle_gamma   90.00
#
_symmetry.space_group_name_H-M   'P 1'
#
loop_
_entity.id
_entity.type
_entity.pdbx_description
1 polymer ?
#
loop_
_entity_poly.entity_id
_entity_poly.type
_entity_poly.pdbx_seq_one_letter_code
_entity_poly.pdbx_strand_id
1 'polypeptide(L)'
;MKRLLGALAALTLLFAAPAHAYEEDTHFTMTLVLCRAAGLSNAEALTVASYDQGMDDSDGTVANGGTGGIIPNIPEESFWHAIPKSGSKTEVLARKKELWDSVLAETNPTKRLQRLGVFFHYQQDTWAHRKHPNSDPATFDTYSTPFGHAADGHQPDRPPFDPVCALRCLEEGSTYARLFVKDCVRRTPTTLFDNYSAAKGELDGAWTDKRKGKFFNTLVVDSSTPARKFFTDLIRSQIGAYTVSTDANPKFLFRETADEANYTAVKQALEGACSRAGVAVSIPTVRTKVTNLTTSQFQGSNLGTTTYSVKIYTGDVSGAGTDSNIFLSFKGASGQIGEQRLNALITTNAFERNQTDYVTLVNLAPVGELTSVTVRSDNMYPASAWYLGWIELSAPGIATRRFTFNKWIESPNLSATVSVATAPVAAVPIKIKIKSASNQMYVCASDGLQHNQWLYCKAGTPLTFVVEGDLNNCSLRVDGTQLYFSYNETTGAVKLWNTKDKAQFKLERQSNGTYALRNIAFDQYVWLSKESPYITRAGNAAIASGRWYLEGLP
;
A
#
# COMPACT_ATOMS: atom_id res chain seq x y z
N MET A 1 27.40 38.89 -53.50
CA MET A 1 26.08 39.54 -53.28
C MET A 1 25.03 38.44 -53.35
N LYS A 2 24.40 38.09 -52.21
CA LYS A 2 23.00 38.47 -51.87
C LYS A 2 22.00 37.79 -52.84
N ARG A 3 21.10 36.88 -52.43
CA ARG A 3 20.17 36.96 -51.28
C ARG A 3 19.51 35.62 -50.95
N LEU A 4 19.36 35.39 -49.63
CA LEU A 4 18.16 34.96 -48.90
C LEU A 4 17.03 34.25 -49.65
N LEU A 5 16.66 33.06 -49.18
CA LEU A 5 15.28 32.77 -48.79
C LEU A 5 15.28 32.07 -47.43
N GLY A 6 14.50 32.62 -46.51
CA GLY A 6 14.62 32.46 -45.07
C GLY A 6 14.03 31.18 -44.50
N ALA A 7 14.60 30.79 -43.36
CA ALA A 7 14.01 29.85 -42.42
C ALA A 7 12.69 30.43 -41.87
N LEU A 8 11.57 29.85 -42.28
CA LEU A 8 10.33 29.96 -41.53
C LEU A 8 10.41 28.91 -40.41
N ALA A 9 11.01 29.30 -39.28
CA ALA A 9 10.84 28.54 -38.05
C ALA A 9 9.38 28.67 -37.64
N ALA A 10 8.55 27.72 -38.07
CA ALA A 10 7.22 27.54 -37.52
C ALA A 10 7.43 27.13 -36.06
N LEU A 11 7.37 28.11 -35.16
CA LEU A 11 7.16 27.90 -33.74
C LEU A 11 5.79 27.24 -33.59
N THR A 12 5.76 25.93 -33.77
CA THR A 12 4.65 25.10 -33.34
C THR A 12 4.69 25.15 -31.82
N LEU A 13 3.96 26.10 -31.27
CA LEU A 13 3.40 25.95 -29.93
C LEU A 13 2.63 24.63 -29.98
N LEU A 14 3.29 23.56 -29.54
CA LEU A 14 2.66 22.32 -29.13
C LEU A 14 1.76 22.70 -27.96
N PHE A 15 0.55 23.17 -28.25
CA PHE A 15 -0.54 23.07 -27.30
C PHE A 15 -0.70 21.58 -27.07
N ALA A 16 -0.34 21.12 -25.86
CA ALA A 16 -0.65 19.76 -25.44
C ALA A 16 -2.14 19.53 -25.74
N ALA A 17 -2.45 18.43 -26.43
CA ALA A 17 -3.83 18.06 -26.67
C ALA A 17 -4.57 18.05 -25.31
N PRO A 18 -5.82 18.55 -25.24
CA PRO A 18 -6.56 18.55 -24.00
C PRO A 18 -6.64 17.12 -23.46
N ALA A 19 -6.18 16.90 -22.23
CA ALA A 19 -6.35 15.62 -21.56
C ALA A 19 -7.85 15.38 -21.34
N HIS A 20 -8.33 14.26 -21.87
CA HIS A 20 -9.69 13.82 -21.66
C HIS A 20 -9.81 13.08 -20.31
N ALA A 21 -10.94 13.26 -19.64
CA ALA A 21 -11.34 12.50 -18.47
C ALA A 21 -11.81 11.14 -19.00
N TYR A 22 -10.94 10.15 -18.91
CA TYR A 22 -11.31 8.78 -19.19
C TYR A 22 -11.94 8.18 -17.93
N GLU A 23 -12.71 7.12 -18.12
CA GLU A 23 -13.31 6.21 -17.13
C GLU A 23 -12.51 6.08 -15.80
N GLU A 24 -11.23 5.68 -15.91
CA GLU A 24 -10.19 5.62 -14.86
C GLU A 24 -10.06 6.88 -13.96
N ASP A 25 -10.35 8.06 -14.52
CA ASP A 25 -10.12 9.34 -13.87
C ASP A 25 -11.20 9.66 -12.83
N THR A 26 -12.34 8.97 -12.89
CA THR A 26 -13.39 9.15 -11.88
C THR A 26 -13.10 8.39 -10.62
N HIS A 27 -12.67 7.13 -10.71
CA HIS A 27 -12.17 6.36 -9.56
C HIS A 27 -11.11 7.17 -8.82
N PHE A 28 -10.11 7.66 -9.56
CA PHE A 28 -9.07 8.53 -9.01
C PHE A 28 -9.63 9.78 -8.30
N THR A 29 -10.42 10.59 -9.00
CA THR A 29 -10.83 11.90 -8.49
C THR A 29 -11.83 11.78 -7.34
N MET A 30 -12.77 10.83 -7.41
CA MET A 30 -13.73 10.57 -6.33
C MET A 30 -13.02 10.04 -5.09
N THR A 31 -12.14 9.07 -5.23
CA THR A 31 -11.38 8.51 -4.10
C THR A 31 -10.47 9.55 -3.46
N LEU A 32 -9.79 10.37 -4.26
CA LEU A 32 -8.98 11.47 -3.75
C LEU A 32 -9.82 12.44 -2.91
N VAL A 33 -10.95 12.90 -3.46
CA VAL A 33 -11.87 13.83 -2.79
C VAL A 33 -12.42 13.22 -1.50
N LEU A 34 -12.88 11.98 -1.56
CA LEU A 34 -13.45 11.26 -0.43
C LEU A 34 -12.43 11.06 0.69
N CYS A 35 -11.21 10.64 0.36
CA CYS A 35 -10.12 10.48 1.32
C CYS A 35 -9.74 11.81 2.00
N ARG A 36 -9.66 12.90 1.21
CA ARG A 36 -9.41 14.24 1.73
C ARG A 36 -10.54 14.71 2.63
N ALA A 37 -11.78 14.50 2.22
CA ALA A 37 -12.96 14.83 3.01
C ALA A 37 -13.01 14.05 4.33
N ALA A 38 -12.55 12.79 4.35
CA ALA A 38 -12.51 11.97 5.57
C ALA A 38 -11.37 12.36 6.53
N GLY A 39 -10.30 13.00 6.03
CA GLY A 39 -9.19 13.51 6.85
C GLY A 39 -7.81 12.92 6.54
N LEU A 40 -7.65 12.16 5.45
CA LEU A 40 -6.33 11.74 4.97
C LEU A 40 -5.57 12.97 4.46
N SER A 41 -4.25 13.03 4.63
CA SER A 41 -3.38 14.06 4.03
C SER A 41 -3.38 13.97 2.49
N ASN A 42 -2.87 15.00 1.80
CA ASN A 42 -2.79 14.99 0.35
C ASN A 42 -1.97 13.83 -0.20
N ALA A 43 -0.82 13.52 0.41
CA ALA A 43 0.04 12.42 -0.01
C ALA A 43 -0.61 11.04 0.20
N GLU A 44 -1.30 10.86 1.33
CA GLU A 44 -2.02 9.62 1.61
C GLU A 44 -3.19 9.43 0.64
N ALA A 45 -4.02 10.47 0.44
CA ALA A 45 -5.16 10.41 -0.46
C ALA A 45 -4.74 10.19 -1.92
N LEU A 46 -3.65 10.81 -2.38
CA LEU A 46 -3.07 10.57 -3.70
C LEU A 46 -2.58 9.13 -3.86
N THR A 47 -1.96 8.54 -2.82
CA THR A 47 -1.52 7.14 -2.86
C THR A 47 -2.69 6.21 -3.06
N VAL A 48 -3.77 6.42 -2.29
CA VAL A 48 -4.99 5.61 -2.37
C VAL A 48 -5.63 5.74 -3.74
N ALA A 49 -5.84 6.98 -4.22
CA ALA A 49 -6.44 7.26 -5.52
C ALA A 49 -5.63 6.69 -6.70
N SER A 50 -4.30 6.68 -6.61
CA SER A 50 -3.44 6.13 -7.67
C SER A 50 -3.53 4.60 -7.76
N TYR A 51 -3.77 3.91 -6.64
CA TYR A 51 -3.94 2.45 -6.62
C TYR A 51 -5.36 2.02 -6.96
N ASP A 52 -6.34 2.89 -6.69
CA ASP A 52 -7.71 2.74 -7.17
C ASP A 52 -7.73 2.75 -8.71
N GLN A 53 -7.26 3.85 -9.32
CA GLN A 53 -7.09 3.96 -10.77
C GLN A 53 -6.16 2.90 -11.38
N GLY A 54 -5.13 2.48 -10.63
CA GLY A 54 -4.14 1.50 -11.08
C GLY A 54 -4.73 0.16 -11.52
N MET A 55 -5.91 -0.20 -11.01
CA MET A 55 -6.58 -1.45 -11.39
C MET A 55 -7.12 -1.39 -12.83
N ASP A 56 -7.64 -0.25 -13.26
CA ASP A 56 -8.11 -0.05 -14.62
C ASP A 56 -6.95 0.22 -15.60
N ASP A 57 -5.90 0.91 -15.13
CA ASP A 57 -4.70 1.30 -15.90
C ASP A 57 -3.81 0.10 -16.31
N SER A 58 -4.08 -1.09 -15.81
CA SER A 58 -3.18 -2.23 -15.92
C SER A 58 -3.59 -3.14 -17.07
N ASP A 59 -2.73 -3.25 -18.09
CA ASP A 59 -2.95 -4.00 -19.35
C ASP A 59 -3.49 -5.44 -19.16
N GLY A 60 -3.26 -6.03 -17.99
CA GLY A 60 -3.79 -7.34 -17.62
C GLY A 60 -5.21 -7.32 -17.02
N THR A 61 -5.59 -6.29 -16.27
CA THR A 61 -6.87 -6.21 -15.54
C THR A 61 -7.91 -5.32 -16.23
N VAL A 62 -7.59 -4.72 -17.38
CA VAL A 62 -8.54 -3.92 -18.16
C VAL A 62 -9.79 -4.74 -18.51
N ALA A 63 -10.95 -4.33 -18.00
CA ALA A 63 -12.25 -4.98 -18.23
C ALA A 63 -12.71 -4.96 -19.71
N ASN A 64 -12.05 -4.14 -20.54
CA ASN A 64 -12.43 -3.83 -21.93
C ASN A 64 -11.28 -4.09 -22.92
N GLY A 65 -10.78 -5.32 -22.98
CA GLY A 65 -9.86 -5.73 -24.06
C GLY A 65 -10.56 -5.70 -25.43
N GLY A 66 -10.40 -4.61 -26.18
CA GLY A 66 -10.71 -4.51 -27.61
C GLY A 66 -12.16 -4.80 -28.02
N THR A 67 -12.89 -3.78 -28.45
CA THR A 67 -14.12 -3.95 -29.25
C THR A 67 -15.14 -4.94 -28.66
N GLY A 68 -15.66 -4.58 -27.48
CA GLY A 68 -16.98 -5.00 -27.00
C GLY A 68 -17.08 -6.30 -26.17
N GLY A 69 -16.92 -6.15 -24.85
CA GLY A 69 -17.69 -6.91 -23.87
C GLY A 69 -17.01 -8.16 -23.31
N ILE A 70 -16.25 -7.95 -22.23
CA ILE A 70 -15.87 -8.89 -21.15
C ILE A 70 -15.63 -10.34 -21.60
N ILE A 71 -14.43 -10.58 -22.12
CA ILE A 71 -13.72 -11.85 -21.95
C ILE A 71 -12.58 -11.52 -21.00
N PRO A 72 -12.45 -12.19 -19.83
CA PRO A 72 -11.35 -11.94 -18.92
C PRO A 72 -10.04 -12.04 -19.69
N ASN A 73 -9.29 -10.95 -19.75
CA ASN A 73 -8.03 -10.93 -20.49
C ASN A 73 -6.96 -11.75 -19.76
N ILE A 74 -7.11 -11.85 -18.43
CA ILE A 74 -6.33 -12.73 -17.56
C ILE A 74 -7.23 -13.30 -16.44
N PRO A 75 -6.82 -14.42 -15.79
CA PRO A 75 -7.55 -15.00 -14.66
C PRO A 75 -7.80 -14.03 -13.49
N GLU A 76 -6.91 -13.06 -13.30
CA GLU A 76 -6.91 -12.16 -12.15
C GLU A 76 -7.97 -11.06 -12.17
N GLU A 77 -8.54 -10.74 -13.33
CA GLU A 77 -9.54 -9.67 -13.50
C GLU A 77 -10.73 -9.84 -12.55
N SER A 78 -11.19 -11.08 -12.37
CA SER A 78 -12.29 -11.45 -11.46
C SER A 78 -11.98 -11.27 -9.97
N PHE A 79 -10.71 -11.07 -9.58
CA PHE A 79 -10.34 -10.79 -8.19
C PHE A 79 -10.47 -9.31 -7.81
N TRP A 80 -10.47 -8.42 -8.81
CA TRP A 80 -10.37 -6.97 -8.64
C TRP A 80 -11.58 -6.23 -9.16
N HIS A 81 -12.30 -6.82 -10.10
CA HIS A 81 -13.57 -6.30 -10.57
C HIS A 81 -14.73 -7.11 -9.97
N ALA A 82 -15.78 -6.42 -9.57
CA ALA A 82 -17.03 -6.94 -9.04
C ALA A 82 -17.92 -7.54 -10.15
N ILE A 83 -17.31 -8.24 -11.12
CA ILE A 83 -17.95 -8.84 -12.29
C ILE A 83 -18.25 -10.31 -12.00
N PRO A 84 -19.52 -10.71 -11.80
CA PRO A 84 -19.87 -12.12 -11.69
C PRO A 84 -19.97 -12.70 -13.11
N LYS A 85 -18.87 -13.21 -13.68
CA LYS A 85 -18.99 -14.06 -14.88
C LYS A 85 -19.65 -15.41 -14.55
N SER A 86 -19.67 -15.79 -13.27
CA SER A 86 -20.30 -17.00 -12.73
C SER A 86 -20.59 -16.94 -11.22
N GLY A 87 -20.54 -15.74 -10.63
CA GLY A 87 -20.64 -15.54 -9.17
C GLY A 87 -22.03 -15.11 -8.69
N SER A 88 -22.31 -15.35 -7.42
CA SER A 88 -23.47 -14.87 -6.67
C SER A 88 -23.16 -13.51 -6.01
N LYS A 89 -24.20 -12.73 -5.72
CA LYS A 89 -24.10 -11.46 -4.96
C LYS A 89 -23.35 -11.65 -3.63
N THR A 90 -23.54 -12.83 -3.01
CA THR A 90 -22.87 -13.23 -1.78
C THR A 90 -21.35 -13.29 -1.95
N GLU A 91 -20.84 -13.82 -3.07
CA GLU A 91 -19.40 -13.88 -3.33
C GLU A 91 -18.82 -12.49 -3.58
N VAL A 92 -19.53 -11.62 -4.28
CA VAL A 92 -19.11 -10.22 -4.48
C VAL A 92 -18.98 -9.49 -3.14
N LEU A 93 -19.95 -9.64 -2.24
CA LEU A 93 -19.92 -9.03 -0.91
C LEU A 93 -18.87 -9.67 0.00
N ALA A 94 -18.70 -10.99 -0.05
CA ALA A 94 -17.65 -11.70 0.70
C ALA A 94 -16.27 -11.21 0.28
N ARG A 95 -16.03 -11.07 -1.04
CA ARG A 95 -14.78 -10.55 -1.58
C ARG A 95 -14.51 -9.10 -1.17
N LYS A 96 -15.53 -8.22 -1.24
CA LYS A 96 -15.40 -6.84 -0.74
C LYS A 96 -14.98 -6.84 0.74
N LYS A 97 -15.57 -7.73 1.55
CA LYS A 97 -15.21 -7.89 2.95
C LYS A 97 -13.76 -8.37 3.12
N GLU A 98 -13.32 -9.38 2.36
CA GLU A 98 -11.93 -9.87 2.40
C GLU A 98 -10.92 -8.76 2.07
N LEU A 99 -11.21 -7.93 1.06
CA LEU A 99 -10.36 -6.81 0.69
C LEU A 99 -10.27 -5.80 1.84
N TRP A 100 -11.40 -5.45 2.47
CA TRP A 100 -11.40 -4.59 3.64
C TRP A 100 -10.65 -5.19 4.83
N ASP A 101 -10.87 -6.47 5.14
CA ASP A 101 -10.14 -7.17 6.19
C ASP A 101 -8.62 -7.16 5.92
N SER A 102 -8.21 -7.23 4.65
CA SER A 102 -6.81 -7.10 4.25
C SER A 102 -6.22 -5.71 4.52
N VAL A 103 -7.02 -4.65 4.37
CA VAL A 103 -6.64 -3.27 4.75
C VAL A 103 -6.39 -3.21 6.26
N LEU A 104 -7.30 -3.79 7.06
CA LEU A 104 -7.18 -3.78 8.52
C LEU A 104 -5.98 -4.60 9.02
N ALA A 105 -5.67 -5.72 8.35
CA ALA A 105 -4.60 -6.64 8.73
C ALA A 105 -3.19 -6.15 8.34
N GLU A 106 -3.05 -5.39 7.25
CA GLU A 106 -1.76 -4.94 6.74
C GLU A 106 -1.07 -4.00 7.71
N THR A 107 0.15 -4.29 8.17
CA THR A 107 0.83 -3.45 9.19
C THR A 107 1.73 -2.36 8.61
N ASN A 108 2.15 -2.47 7.35
CA ASN A 108 2.97 -1.45 6.71
C ASN A 108 2.09 -0.26 6.29
N PRO A 109 2.33 0.97 6.77
CA PRO A 109 1.45 2.12 6.50
C PRO A 109 1.27 2.43 5.02
N THR A 110 2.34 2.32 4.22
CA THR A 110 2.29 2.56 2.78
C THR A 110 1.50 1.48 2.07
N LYS A 111 1.78 0.19 2.34
CA LYS A 111 1.01 -0.92 1.76
C LYS A 111 -0.45 -0.88 2.19
N ARG A 112 -0.73 -0.39 3.39
CA ARG A 112 -2.09 -0.24 3.89
C ARG A 112 -2.90 0.78 3.08
N LEU A 113 -2.28 1.89 2.67
CA LEU A 113 -2.90 2.87 1.76
C LEU A 113 -3.12 2.28 0.35
N GLN A 114 -2.16 1.49 -0.14
CA GLN A 114 -2.29 0.78 -1.42
C GLN A 114 -3.47 -0.19 -1.40
N ARG A 115 -3.61 -0.96 -0.30
CA ARG A 115 -4.76 -1.86 -0.09
C ARG A 115 -6.08 -1.12 -0.02
N LEU A 116 -6.09 0.06 0.59
CA LEU A 116 -7.28 0.90 0.62
C LEU A 116 -7.68 1.35 -0.79
N GLY A 117 -6.73 1.67 -1.66
CA GLY A 117 -6.99 2.03 -3.06
C GLY A 117 -7.68 0.91 -3.83
N VAL A 118 -7.12 -0.29 -3.77
CA VAL A 118 -7.72 -1.48 -4.42
C VAL A 118 -9.07 -1.87 -3.82
N PHE A 119 -9.24 -1.68 -2.50
CA PHE A 119 -10.54 -1.84 -1.87
C PHE A 119 -11.57 -0.84 -2.43
N PHE A 120 -11.19 0.44 -2.59
CA PHE A 120 -12.09 1.45 -3.15
C PHE A 120 -12.43 1.17 -4.61
N HIS A 121 -11.49 0.65 -5.40
CA HIS A 121 -11.76 0.20 -6.76
C HIS A 121 -12.88 -0.84 -6.78
N TYR A 122 -12.67 -1.95 -6.05
CA TYR A 122 -13.65 -3.02 -5.97
C TYR A 122 -14.99 -2.53 -5.40
N GLN A 123 -14.96 -1.65 -4.39
CA GLN A 123 -16.17 -1.08 -3.79
C GLN A 123 -16.96 -0.23 -4.79
N GLN A 124 -16.30 0.65 -5.54
CA GLN A 124 -16.94 1.47 -6.56
C GLN A 124 -17.51 0.61 -7.68
N ASP A 125 -16.75 -0.38 -8.12
CA ASP A 125 -17.19 -1.34 -9.13
C ASP A 125 -18.43 -2.13 -8.67
N THR A 126 -18.50 -2.52 -7.38
CA THR A 126 -19.73 -3.15 -6.85
C THR A 126 -20.97 -2.28 -6.99
N TRP A 127 -20.85 -0.95 -7.02
CA TRP A 127 -21.98 -0.02 -7.22
C TRP A 127 -22.24 0.26 -8.68
N ALA A 128 -21.20 0.28 -9.50
CA ALA A 128 -21.30 0.46 -10.94
C ALA A 128 -22.10 -0.65 -11.60
N HIS A 129 -22.01 -1.85 -11.03
CA HIS A 129 -22.73 -3.02 -11.49
C HIS A 129 -24.18 -3.15 -10.98
N ARG A 130 -24.79 -2.14 -10.31
CA ARG A 130 -26.15 -2.26 -9.72
C ARG A 130 -27.24 -1.49 -10.46
N LYS A 131 -28.46 -2.02 -10.42
CA LYS A 131 -29.67 -1.27 -10.79
C LYS A 131 -30.13 -0.35 -9.66
N HIS A 132 -30.49 0.90 -9.95
CA HIS A 132 -31.05 1.86 -8.97
C HIS A 132 -32.23 1.38 -8.13
N PRO A 133 -33.23 0.68 -8.69
CA PRO A 133 -34.32 0.13 -7.88
C PRO A 133 -33.82 -0.77 -6.75
N ASN A 134 -32.62 -1.36 -6.93
CA ASN A 134 -31.93 -2.27 -6.02
C ASN A 134 -30.60 -1.69 -5.52
N SER A 135 -30.49 -0.36 -5.38
CA SER A 135 -29.35 0.35 -4.77
C SER A 135 -29.22 0.13 -3.24
N ASP A 136 -29.79 -0.98 -2.76
CA ASP A 136 -29.65 -1.47 -1.40
C ASP A 136 -28.22 -2.04 -1.24
N PRO A 137 -27.49 -1.64 -0.19
CA PRO A 137 -26.12 -2.09 0.05
C PRO A 137 -26.01 -3.60 0.32
N ALA A 138 -27.04 -4.23 0.89
CA ALA A 138 -27.07 -5.63 1.31
C ALA A 138 -27.68 -6.58 0.26
N THR A 139 -28.55 -6.09 -0.62
CA THR A 139 -29.18 -6.90 -1.68
C THR A 139 -29.25 -6.12 -2.98
N PHE A 140 -28.62 -6.59 -4.05
CA PHE A 140 -28.61 -5.87 -5.32
C PHE A 140 -28.73 -6.81 -6.51
N ASP A 141 -29.48 -6.46 -7.54
CA ASP A 141 -29.38 -7.16 -8.83
C ASP A 141 -28.26 -6.53 -9.64
N THR A 142 -27.39 -7.38 -10.19
CA THR A 142 -26.36 -6.93 -11.13
C THR A 142 -26.92 -6.79 -12.54
N TYR A 143 -26.26 -5.99 -13.37
CA TYR A 143 -26.44 -6.08 -14.81
C TYR A 143 -26.02 -7.47 -15.33
N SER A 144 -26.60 -7.91 -16.45
CA SER A 144 -26.17 -9.13 -17.12
C SER A 144 -24.86 -8.90 -17.88
N THR A 145 -23.77 -9.54 -17.47
CA THR A 145 -22.49 -9.54 -18.21
C THR A 145 -22.59 -10.48 -19.42
N PRO A 146 -22.03 -10.19 -20.62
CA PRO A 146 -21.31 -8.99 -21.10
C PRO A 146 -22.18 -8.01 -21.92
N PHE A 147 -23.44 -8.36 -22.24
CA PHE A 147 -24.28 -7.59 -23.15
C PHE A 147 -25.08 -6.46 -22.45
N GLY A 148 -25.36 -6.57 -21.16
CA GLY A 148 -26.15 -5.58 -20.41
C GLY A 148 -25.41 -4.25 -20.22
N HIS A 149 -24.11 -4.31 -19.91
CA HIS A 149 -23.26 -3.12 -19.71
C HIS A 149 -23.37 -2.11 -20.83
N ALA A 150 -22.96 -2.51 -22.03
CA ALA A 150 -22.91 -1.58 -23.14
C ALA A 150 -24.22 -1.53 -23.96
N ALA A 151 -25.22 -2.36 -23.68
CA ALA A 151 -26.59 -2.15 -24.17
C ALA A 151 -27.37 -1.12 -23.32
N ASP A 152 -27.08 -1.02 -22.02
CA ASP A 152 -27.69 -0.03 -21.11
C ASP A 152 -26.91 1.31 -21.09
N GLY A 153 -25.87 1.47 -21.93
CA GLY A 153 -25.06 2.70 -22.03
C GLY A 153 -24.04 2.87 -20.90
N HIS A 154 -23.86 1.85 -20.07
CA HIS A 154 -22.97 1.81 -18.91
C HIS A 154 -21.79 0.87 -19.18
N GLN A 155 -20.74 1.38 -19.83
CA GLN A 155 -19.41 0.77 -19.63
C GLN A 155 -19.09 0.87 -18.13
N PRO A 156 -18.51 -0.19 -17.54
CA PRO A 156 -18.49 -0.39 -16.09
C PRO A 156 -17.97 0.81 -15.29
N ASP A 157 -17.23 1.75 -15.87
CA ASP A 157 -16.61 2.80 -15.09
C ASP A 157 -16.81 4.22 -15.72
N ARG A 158 -17.70 4.40 -16.72
CA ARG A 158 -18.07 5.73 -17.25
C ARG A 158 -19.08 6.44 -16.34
N PRO A 159 -18.80 7.65 -15.82
CA PRO A 159 -19.78 8.36 -15.07
C PRO A 159 -20.62 9.33 -15.90
N PRO A 160 -21.81 9.63 -15.38
CA PRO A 160 -22.30 9.10 -14.12
C PRO A 160 -23.22 7.95 -14.42
N PHE A 161 -22.84 6.76 -13.98
CA PHE A 161 -23.55 6.11 -12.89
C PHE A 161 -24.95 6.66 -12.69
N ASP A 162 -25.92 5.76 -12.63
CA ASP A 162 -27.17 6.09 -11.98
C ASP A 162 -26.88 6.96 -10.72
N PRO A 163 -27.34 8.22 -10.68
CA PRO A 163 -26.83 9.20 -9.72
C PRO A 163 -27.22 8.82 -8.29
N VAL A 164 -28.21 7.94 -8.13
CA VAL A 164 -28.53 7.34 -6.84
C VAL A 164 -27.53 6.25 -6.48
N CYS A 165 -27.11 5.40 -7.41
CA CYS A 165 -26.01 4.45 -7.15
C CYS A 165 -24.69 5.20 -6.85
N ALA A 166 -24.38 6.29 -7.56
CA ALA A 166 -23.23 7.15 -7.26
C ALA A 166 -23.30 7.74 -5.84
N LEU A 167 -24.47 8.21 -5.43
CA LEU A 167 -24.72 8.69 -4.07
C LEU A 167 -24.45 7.60 -3.04
N ARG A 168 -25.04 6.41 -3.23
CA ARG A 168 -24.84 5.28 -2.32
C ARG A 168 -23.38 4.83 -2.28
N CYS A 169 -22.67 4.90 -3.40
CA CYS A 169 -21.25 4.63 -3.50
C CYS A 169 -20.43 5.61 -2.64
N LEU A 170 -20.66 6.91 -2.77
CA LEU A 170 -19.98 7.93 -1.95
C LEU A 170 -20.32 7.80 -0.46
N GLU A 171 -21.56 7.50 -0.12
CA GLU A 171 -22.00 7.28 1.26
C GLU A 171 -21.28 6.08 1.90
N GLU A 172 -21.25 4.94 1.20
CA GLU A 172 -20.52 3.75 1.66
C GLU A 172 -19.01 4.03 1.75
N GLY A 173 -18.43 4.58 0.69
CA GLY A 173 -17.01 4.91 0.64
C GLY A 173 -16.59 5.84 1.78
N SER A 174 -17.40 6.86 2.09
CA SER A 174 -17.11 7.80 3.18
C SER A 174 -17.03 7.12 4.54
N THR A 175 -17.85 6.07 4.73
CA THR A 175 -17.84 5.27 5.95
C THR A 175 -16.50 4.55 6.09
N TYR A 176 -16.04 3.86 5.04
CA TYR A 176 -14.74 3.18 5.03
C TYR A 176 -13.57 4.14 5.16
N ALA A 177 -13.60 5.29 4.47
CA ALA A 177 -12.56 6.32 4.59
C ALA A 177 -12.43 6.84 6.03
N ARG A 178 -13.57 7.10 6.71
CA ARG A 178 -13.57 7.53 8.12
C ARG A 178 -13.07 6.45 9.07
N LEU A 179 -13.52 5.21 8.87
CA LEU A 179 -13.01 4.06 9.65
C LEU A 179 -11.51 3.90 9.45
N PHE A 180 -11.00 4.07 8.23
CA PHE A 180 -9.57 4.02 7.96
C PHE A 180 -8.82 5.15 8.70
N VAL A 181 -9.26 6.39 8.61
CA VAL A 181 -8.63 7.52 9.33
C VAL A 181 -8.60 7.26 10.83
N LYS A 182 -9.72 6.80 11.39
CA LYS A 182 -9.89 6.53 12.82
C LYS A 182 -9.07 5.34 13.29
N ASP A 183 -9.23 4.18 12.65
CA ASP A 183 -8.78 2.91 13.19
C ASP A 183 -7.41 2.50 12.61
N CYS A 184 -7.13 2.87 11.36
CA CYS A 184 -5.87 2.54 10.69
C CYS A 184 -4.81 3.64 10.85
N VAL A 185 -5.19 4.91 10.69
CA VAL A 185 -4.27 6.05 10.84
C VAL A 185 -4.26 6.63 12.25
N ARG A 186 -5.26 6.29 13.09
CA ARG A 186 -5.38 6.78 14.47
C ARG A 186 -5.48 8.30 14.58
N ARG A 187 -6.21 8.91 13.64
CA ARG A 187 -6.55 10.34 13.64
C ARG A 187 -8.05 10.53 13.80
N THR A 188 -8.47 11.69 14.29
CA THR A 188 -9.89 12.06 14.31
C THR A 188 -10.34 12.37 12.87
N PRO A 189 -11.35 11.68 12.34
CA PRO A 189 -11.93 12.04 11.05
C PRO A 189 -12.51 13.45 11.07
N THR A 190 -12.71 14.05 9.89
CA THR A 190 -13.37 15.36 9.83
C THR A 190 -14.82 15.27 10.30
N THR A 191 -15.36 16.41 10.74
CA THR A 191 -16.73 16.52 11.24
C THR A 191 -17.78 16.60 10.13
N LEU A 192 -17.37 16.66 8.86
CA LEU A 192 -18.28 16.81 7.71
C LEU A 192 -19.35 15.71 7.65
N PHE A 193 -19.00 14.52 8.15
CA PHE A 193 -19.82 13.31 8.12
C PHE A 193 -20.35 12.89 9.50
N ASP A 194 -20.24 13.75 10.50
CA ASP A 194 -20.71 13.41 11.85
C ASP A 194 -22.24 13.28 11.88
N ASN A 195 -22.71 12.25 12.59
CA ASN A 195 -24.14 11.90 12.72
C ASN A 195 -24.88 11.71 11.38
N TYR A 196 -24.14 11.51 10.29
CA TYR A 196 -24.72 11.25 8.99
C TYR A 196 -25.18 9.79 8.88
N SER A 197 -26.42 9.58 8.43
CA SER A 197 -26.95 8.27 8.08
C SER A 197 -27.30 8.24 6.60
N ALA A 198 -26.77 7.24 5.90
CA ALA A 198 -26.96 7.07 4.47
C ALA A 198 -28.43 6.82 4.11
N ALA A 199 -28.96 7.51 3.11
CA ALA A 199 -30.35 7.36 2.66
C ALA A 199 -30.44 7.32 1.12
N LYS A 200 -31.45 6.64 0.57
CA LYS A 200 -31.65 6.61 -0.88
C LYS A 200 -31.91 8.02 -1.41
N GLY A 201 -31.35 8.35 -2.57
CA GLY A 201 -31.65 9.57 -3.31
C GLY A 201 -32.81 9.38 -4.29
N GLU A 202 -33.36 10.48 -4.77
CA GLU A 202 -34.39 10.49 -5.81
C GLU A 202 -33.85 11.15 -7.07
N LEU A 203 -34.28 10.65 -8.23
CA LEU A 203 -33.96 11.28 -9.51
C LEU A 203 -34.71 12.61 -9.63
N ASP A 204 -34.01 13.64 -10.08
CA ASP A 204 -34.56 14.95 -10.38
C ASP A 204 -35.35 14.89 -11.70
N GLY A 205 -36.65 14.57 -11.61
CA GLY A 205 -37.55 14.52 -12.77
C GLY A 205 -37.76 15.88 -13.46
N ALA A 206 -37.35 16.98 -12.83
CA ALA A 206 -37.39 18.33 -13.42
C ALA A 206 -36.10 18.69 -14.17
N TRP A 207 -35.09 17.81 -14.14
CA TRP A 207 -33.86 18.00 -14.87
C TRP A 207 -34.09 17.88 -16.38
N THR A 208 -33.97 19.01 -17.09
CA THR A 208 -34.33 19.14 -18.52
C THR A 208 -33.11 19.35 -19.43
N ASP A 209 -31.99 18.75 -19.05
CA ASP A 209 -30.72 18.89 -19.76
C ASP A 209 -30.74 18.17 -21.13
N LYS A 210 -30.50 18.95 -22.19
CA LYS A 210 -30.59 18.51 -23.60
C LYS A 210 -29.23 18.14 -24.22
N ARG A 211 -28.14 18.10 -23.45
CA ARG A 211 -26.82 17.63 -23.89
C ARG A 211 -26.94 16.15 -24.31
N LYS A 212 -27.03 15.90 -25.62
CA LYS A 212 -27.64 14.73 -26.29
C LYS A 212 -27.24 13.33 -25.74
N GLY A 213 -28.23 12.58 -25.26
CA GLY A 213 -28.22 11.17 -24.79
C GLY A 213 -29.26 10.99 -23.66
N LYS A 214 -29.93 9.84 -23.53
CA LYS A 214 -31.02 9.57 -22.51
C LYS A 214 -30.52 9.56 -21.05
N PHE A 215 -29.24 9.86 -20.79
CA PHE A 215 -28.51 9.28 -19.65
C PHE A 215 -27.89 10.28 -18.66
N PHE A 216 -28.05 11.59 -18.83
CA PHE A 216 -27.62 12.57 -17.81
C PHE A 216 -28.77 12.94 -16.88
N ASN A 217 -29.18 12.00 -16.02
CA ASN A 217 -30.06 12.30 -14.89
C ASN A 217 -29.23 12.75 -13.69
N THR A 218 -29.86 13.45 -12.75
CA THR A 218 -29.22 13.86 -11.50
C THR A 218 -30.12 13.57 -10.30
N LEU A 219 -29.61 13.80 -9.11
CA LEU A 219 -30.36 13.79 -7.86
C LEU A 219 -31.16 15.06 -7.65
N VAL A 220 -32.34 14.92 -7.05
CA VAL A 220 -33.03 16.02 -6.38
C VAL A 220 -32.05 16.69 -5.41
N VAL A 221 -32.03 18.04 -5.39
CA VAL A 221 -31.15 18.77 -4.48
C VAL A 221 -31.56 18.48 -3.03
N ASP A 222 -30.64 17.88 -2.29
CA ASP A 222 -30.84 17.51 -0.89
C ASP A 222 -29.73 18.13 -0.03
N SER A 223 -30.11 19.05 0.85
CA SER A 223 -29.22 19.74 1.78
C SER A 223 -29.55 19.46 3.24
N SER A 224 -30.21 18.33 3.53
CA SER A 224 -30.63 17.92 4.88
C SER A 224 -29.47 17.83 5.89
N THR A 225 -28.27 17.48 5.42
CA THR A 225 -27.04 17.46 6.23
C THR A 225 -25.86 18.01 5.43
N PRO A 226 -24.77 18.48 6.08
CA PRO A 226 -23.54 18.90 5.40
C PRO A 226 -22.99 17.82 4.45
N ALA A 227 -22.96 16.57 4.91
CA ALA A 227 -22.56 15.40 4.12
C ALA A 227 -23.44 15.19 2.88
N ARG A 228 -24.77 15.21 3.06
CA ARG A 228 -25.72 15.02 1.96
C ARG A 228 -25.62 16.12 0.91
N LYS A 229 -25.50 17.36 1.36
CA LYS A 229 -25.27 18.51 0.50
C LYS A 229 -23.97 18.32 -0.29
N PHE A 230 -22.89 17.90 0.37
CA PHE A 230 -21.60 17.68 -0.25
C PHE A 230 -21.66 16.59 -1.34
N PHE A 231 -22.23 15.42 -1.05
CA PHE A 231 -22.35 14.34 -2.03
C PHE A 231 -23.22 14.74 -3.23
N THR A 232 -24.37 15.39 -2.98
CA THR A 232 -25.25 15.87 -4.05
C THR A 232 -24.53 16.89 -4.94
N ASP A 233 -23.75 17.79 -4.32
CA ASP A 233 -22.97 18.81 -5.02
C ASP A 233 -21.82 18.21 -5.85
N LEU A 234 -21.12 17.18 -5.34
CA LEU A 234 -20.11 16.44 -6.09
C LEU A 234 -20.70 15.81 -7.36
N ILE A 235 -21.80 15.06 -7.21
CA ILE A 235 -22.46 14.37 -8.32
C ILE A 235 -22.96 15.37 -9.36
N ARG A 236 -23.66 16.43 -8.92
CA ARG A 236 -24.15 17.49 -9.83
C ARG A 236 -23.01 18.24 -10.51
N SER A 237 -21.93 18.53 -9.79
CA SER A 237 -20.75 19.22 -10.35
C SER A 237 -20.05 18.35 -11.40
N GLN A 238 -19.91 17.05 -11.12
CA GLN A 238 -19.34 16.10 -12.07
C GLN A 238 -20.21 16.00 -13.33
N ILE A 239 -21.51 15.72 -13.19
CA ILE A 239 -22.49 15.71 -14.31
C ILE A 239 -22.43 17.02 -15.10
N GLY A 240 -22.35 18.14 -14.39
CA GLY A 240 -22.28 19.48 -14.96
C GLY A 240 -21.08 19.69 -15.88
N ALA A 241 -19.95 19.03 -15.60
CA ALA A 241 -18.72 19.16 -16.38
C ALA A 241 -18.73 18.41 -17.73
N TYR A 242 -19.66 17.47 -17.94
CA TYR A 242 -19.82 16.77 -19.23
C TYR A 242 -20.53 17.68 -20.25
N THR A 243 -20.03 17.76 -21.48
CA THR A 243 -20.53 18.74 -22.47
C THR A 243 -21.55 18.13 -23.45
N VAL A 244 -21.39 16.86 -23.86
CA VAL A 244 -22.30 16.10 -24.75
C VAL A 244 -22.21 14.59 -24.45
N SER A 245 -23.22 13.79 -24.88
CA SER A 245 -23.18 12.31 -24.90
C SER A 245 -23.32 11.77 -26.33
N THR A 246 -22.63 12.37 -27.30
CA THR A 246 -22.66 11.90 -28.70
C THR A 246 -21.36 11.24 -29.12
N ASP A 247 -21.47 10.00 -29.61
CA ASP A 247 -20.42 9.22 -30.26
C ASP A 247 -19.60 10.03 -31.28
N ALA A 248 -18.30 10.18 -31.03
CA ALA A 248 -17.32 10.34 -32.10
C ALA A 248 -16.72 8.95 -32.41
N ASN A 249 -16.87 8.53 -33.67
CA ASN A 249 -16.54 7.24 -34.27
C ASN A 249 -15.18 6.63 -33.82
N PRO A 250 -15.03 5.28 -33.74
CA PRO A 250 -15.90 4.28 -34.34
C PRO A 250 -17.11 3.90 -33.49
N LYS A 251 -18.29 3.89 -34.13
CA LYS A 251 -19.50 3.26 -33.62
C LYS A 251 -19.25 1.77 -33.39
N PHE A 252 -19.21 1.36 -32.14
CA PHE A 252 -19.22 -0.05 -31.82
C PHE A 252 -20.66 -0.58 -31.97
N LEU A 253 -20.92 -1.37 -33.02
CA LEU A 253 -22.17 -2.09 -33.33
C LEU A 253 -23.38 -1.74 -32.43
N PHE A 254 -24.12 -0.71 -32.85
CA PHE A 254 -25.45 -0.33 -32.31
C PHE A 254 -25.53 0.16 -30.84
N ARG A 255 -24.46 0.70 -30.26
CA ARG A 255 -24.44 1.19 -28.86
C ARG A 255 -24.12 2.68 -28.78
N GLU A 256 -24.87 3.43 -27.97
CA GLU A 256 -24.65 4.86 -27.68
C GLU A 256 -23.74 4.98 -26.44
N THR A 257 -22.66 5.78 -26.49
CA THR A 257 -21.81 6.04 -25.32
C THR A 257 -21.54 7.54 -25.12
N ALA A 258 -21.40 7.99 -23.87
CA ALA A 258 -21.09 9.39 -23.56
C ALA A 258 -19.66 9.77 -23.99
N ASP A 259 -19.46 11.03 -24.43
CA ASP A 259 -18.15 11.58 -24.81
C ASP A 259 -17.28 11.81 -23.56
N GLU A 260 -15.95 11.75 -23.73
CA GLU A 260 -14.99 11.93 -22.63
C GLU A 260 -15.02 13.40 -22.17
N ALA A 261 -15.45 13.66 -20.92
CA ALA A 261 -15.41 15.01 -20.37
C ALA A 261 -13.98 15.57 -20.36
N ASN A 262 -13.81 16.89 -20.44
CA ASN A 262 -12.48 17.45 -20.27
C ASN A 262 -12.02 17.26 -18.80
N TYR A 263 -10.88 16.60 -18.58
CA TYR A 263 -10.36 16.33 -17.22
C TYR A 263 -10.17 17.60 -16.40
N THR A 264 -9.74 18.69 -17.02
CA THR A 264 -9.58 19.98 -16.35
C THR A 264 -10.93 20.55 -15.91
N ALA A 265 -11.99 20.39 -16.70
CA ALA A 265 -13.33 20.84 -16.34
C ALA A 265 -13.91 20.04 -15.17
N VAL A 266 -13.77 18.71 -15.19
CA VAL A 266 -14.19 17.83 -14.08
C VAL A 266 -13.44 18.19 -12.81
N LYS A 267 -12.10 18.29 -12.89
CA LYS A 267 -11.24 18.73 -11.79
C LYS A 267 -11.74 20.04 -11.18
N GLN A 268 -11.93 21.07 -12.00
CA GLN A 268 -12.35 22.40 -11.53
C GLN A 268 -13.72 22.36 -10.85
N ALA A 269 -14.67 21.60 -11.42
CA ALA A 269 -16.00 21.45 -10.85
C ALA A 269 -15.96 20.78 -9.47
N LEU A 270 -15.17 19.71 -9.33
CA LEU A 270 -15.01 18.96 -8.08
C LEU A 270 -14.24 19.76 -7.02
N GLU A 271 -13.16 20.45 -7.38
CA GLU A 271 -12.46 21.36 -6.49
C GLU A 271 -13.39 22.48 -6.00
N GLY A 272 -14.27 22.98 -6.88
CA GLY A 272 -15.31 23.94 -6.51
C GLY A 272 -16.30 23.38 -5.48
N ALA A 273 -16.80 22.16 -5.68
CA ALA A 273 -17.68 21.48 -4.72
C ALA A 273 -16.99 21.25 -3.36
N CYS A 274 -15.73 20.83 -3.39
CA CYS A 274 -14.91 20.66 -2.18
C CYS A 274 -14.70 21.98 -1.44
N SER A 275 -14.39 23.06 -2.17
CA SER A 275 -14.26 24.39 -1.57
C SER A 275 -15.54 24.86 -0.89
N ARG A 276 -16.72 24.61 -1.49
CA ARG A 276 -18.02 24.95 -0.89
C ARG A 276 -18.32 24.14 0.38
N ALA A 277 -17.74 22.95 0.52
CA ALA A 277 -17.87 22.09 1.69
C ALA A 277 -16.73 22.25 2.71
N GLY A 278 -15.76 23.15 2.47
CA GLY A 278 -14.59 23.31 3.33
C GLY A 278 -13.58 22.16 3.26
N VAL A 279 -13.63 21.34 2.20
CA VAL A 279 -12.69 20.24 1.97
C VAL A 279 -11.50 20.77 1.16
N ALA A 280 -10.33 20.84 1.78
CA ALA A 280 -9.10 21.21 1.08
C ALA A 280 -8.61 20.02 0.23
N VAL A 281 -8.70 20.13 -1.10
CA VAL A 281 -8.18 19.15 -2.05
C VAL A 281 -7.42 19.87 -3.16
N SER A 282 -6.35 19.22 -3.66
CA SER A 282 -5.67 19.64 -4.87
C SER A 282 -5.62 18.44 -5.80
N ILE A 283 -6.46 18.46 -6.83
CA ILE A 283 -6.47 17.38 -7.82
C ILE A 283 -5.27 17.63 -8.75
N PRO A 284 -4.40 16.64 -8.99
CA PRO A 284 -3.23 16.84 -9.83
C PRO A 284 -3.61 17.04 -11.30
N THR A 285 -2.90 17.93 -11.99
CA THR A 285 -3.05 18.15 -13.44
C THR A 285 -2.48 16.99 -14.26
N VAL A 286 -1.42 16.34 -13.75
CA VAL A 286 -0.78 15.17 -14.37
C VAL A 286 -0.96 13.98 -13.44
N ARG A 287 -1.51 12.89 -13.94
CA ARG A 287 -1.76 11.67 -13.19
C ARG A 287 -0.49 10.82 -13.13
N THR A 288 -0.16 10.32 -11.95
CA THR A 288 0.86 9.27 -11.82
C THR A 288 0.16 7.93 -12.00
N LYS A 289 0.22 7.38 -13.21
CA LYS A 289 -0.40 6.09 -13.51
C LYS A 289 0.34 4.96 -12.78
N VAL A 290 -0.42 4.08 -12.15
CA VAL A 290 0.12 2.82 -11.61
C VAL A 290 -0.16 1.74 -12.65
N THR A 291 0.77 1.55 -13.57
CA THR A 291 0.66 0.52 -14.62
C THR A 291 1.08 -0.85 -14.10
N ASN A 292 0.49 -1.91 -14.64
CA ASN A 292 0.87 -3.32 -14.40
C ASN A 292 0.54 -3.88 -13.00
N LEU A 293 -0.40 -3.27 -12.28
CA LEU A 293 -0.92 -3.75 -11.00
C LEU A 293 -1.52 -5.16 -11.15
N THR A 294 -0.93 -6.14 -10.47
CA THR A 294 -1.37 -7.55 -10.48
C THR A 294 -1.59 -8.07 -9.07
N THR A 295 -2.30 -9.20 -8.94
CA THR A 295 -2.46 -9.91 -7.66
C THR A 295 -1.13 -10.18 -6.97
N SER A 296 -0.08 -10.53 -7.73
CA SER A 296 1.25 -10.79 -7.20
C SER A 296 1.94 -9.55 -6.62
N GLN A 297 1.74 -8.38 -7.25
CA GLN A 297 2.24 -7.09 -6.79
C GLN A 297 1.45 -6.58 -5.58
N PHE A 298 0.12 -6.75 -5.59
CA PHE A 298 -0.77 -6.40 -4.48
C PHE A 298 -0.57 -7.26 -3.22
N GLN A 299 -0.41 -8.58 -3.38
CA GLN A 299 -0.21 -9.53 -2.28
C GLN A 299 1.24 -9.55 -1.74
N GLY A 300 2.13 -8.75 -2.31
CA GLY A 300 3.46 -8.48 -1.75
C GLY A 300 4.56 -9.42 -2.20
N SER A 301 4.43 -10.09 -3.34
CA SER A 301 5.48 -10.96 -3.89
C SER A 301 6.41 -10.28 -4.91
N ASN A 302 6.14 -9.06 -5.38
CA ASN A 302 7.10 -8.29 -6.19
C ASN A 302 7.02 -6.78 -5.91
N LEU A 303 8.06 -6.27 -5.23
CA LEU A 303 8.39 -4.85 -5.18
C LEU A 303 8.69 -4.38 -6.60
N GLY A 304 8.09 -3.26 -7.03
CA GLY A 304 8.27 -2.67 -8.36
C GLY A 304 9.69 -2.86 -8.87
N THR A 305 9.83 -3.66 -9.92
CA THR A 305 11.14 -4.13 -10.34
C THR A 305 11.92 -3.00 -10.97
N THR A 306 13.21 -2.93 -10.67
CA THR A 306 14.17 -2.01 -11.27
C THR A 306 15.19 -2.79 -12.09
N THR A 307 15.95 -2.05 -12.88
CA THR A 307 17.04 -2.57 -13.70
C THR A 307 18.37 -2.17 -13.07
N TYR A 308 19.22 -3.15 -12.78
CA TYR A 308 20.57 -2.91 -12.27
C TYR A 308 21.58 -2.93 -13.41
N SER A 309 22.39 -1.88 -13.48
CA SER A 309 23.61 -1.87 -14.29
C SER A 309 24.75 -2.42 -13.44
N VAL A 310 25.39 -3.47 -13.94
CA VAL A 310 26.54 -4.12 -13.30
C VAL A 310 27.75 -3.95 -14.22
N LYS A 311 28.86 -3.48 -13.66
CA LYS A 311 30.16 -3.50 -14.32
C LYS A 311 31.12 -4.37 -13.53
N ILE A 312 31.83 -5.26 -14.20
CA ILE A 312 32.72 -6.23 -13.56
C ILE A 312 34.09 -6.10 -14.22
N TYR A 313 35.12 -5.85 -13.43
CA TYR A 313 36.49 -5.76 -13.92
C TYR A 313 37.31 -6.96 -13.48
N THR A 314 37.80 -7.73 -14.46
CA THR A 314 38.81 -8.76 -14.25
C THR A 314 40.19 -8.11 -14.25
N GLY A 315 41.00 -8.38 -13.21
CA GLY A 315 42.28 -7.69 -13.04
C GLY A 315 43.32 -8.03 -14.10
N ASP A 316 44.33 -7.17 -14.23
CA ASP A 316 45.44 -7.35 -15.16
C ASP A 316 46.60 -8.17 -14.54
N VAL A 317 46.34 -9.43 -14.22
CA VAL A 317 47.38 -10.39 -13.78
C VAL A 317 47.40 -11.60 -14.72
N SER A 318 48.56 -12.26 -14.84
CA SER A 318 48.69 -13.42 -15.71
C SER A 318 47.71 -14.52 -15.32
N GLY A 319 46.90 -15.00 -16.27
CA GLY A 319 45.87 -16.02 -16.03
C GLY A 319 44.62 -15.51 -15.27
N ALA A 320 44.37 -14.21 -15.22
CA ALA A 320 43.24 -13.64 -14.48
C ALA A 320 41.85 -14.03 -15.01
N GLY A 321 41.75 -14.38 -16.29
CA GLY A 321 40.47 -14.70 -16.94
C GLY A 321 39.91 -16.07 -16.57
N THR A 322 38.62 -16.29 -16.84
CA THR A 322 37.95 -17.56 -16.52
C THR A 322 36.85 -17.91 -17.52
N ASP A 323 36.71 -19.20 -17.80
CA ASP A 323 35.58 -19.75 -18.56
C ASP A 323 34.44 -20.28 -17.66
N SER A 324 34.60 -20.18 -16.33
CA SER A 324 33.60 -20.69 -15.36
C SER A 324 32.29 -19.89 -15.38
N ASN A 325 31.21 -20.50 -14.89
CA ASN A 325 29.97 -19.74 -14.72
C ASN A 325 30.04 -18.90 -13.46
N ILE A 326 29.76 -17.61 -13.62
CA ILE A 326 29.81 -16.61 -12.56
C ILE A 326 28.39 -16.22 -12.15
N PHE A 327 28.17 -16.21 -10.84
CA PHE A 327 26.89 -15.91 -10.21
C PHE A 327 27.04 -14.72 -9.26
N LEU A 328 26.11 -13.77 -9.33
CA LEU A 328 26.11 -12.56 -8.53
C LEU A 328 24.88 -12.50 -7.62
N SER A 329 25.08 -12.15 -6.35
CA SER A 329 24.01 -11.78 -5.43
C SER A 329 24.40 -10.53 -4.65
N PHE A 330 23.43 -9.75 -4.18
CA PHE A 330 23.72 -8.50 -3.48
C PHE A 330 22.60 -8.09 -2.53
N LYS A 331 22.94 -7.26 -1.54
CA LYS A 331 22.01 -6.76 -0.52
C LYS A 331 22.05 -5.24 -0.43
N GLY A 332 20.96 -4.66 0.03
CA GLY A 332 20.86 -3.25 0.38
C GLY A 332 19.94 -3.01 1.57
N ALA A 333 19.73 -1.74 1.92
CA ALA A 333 18.94 -1.31 3.08
C ALA A 333 17.48 -1.81 3.11
N SER A 334 16.91 -2.16 1.95
CA SER A 334 15.49 -2.51 1.78
C SER A 334 15.26 -3.94 1.29
N GLY A 335 16.30 -4.75 1.10
CA GLY A 335 16.15 -6.13 0.63
C GLY A 335 17.44 -6.77 0.10
N GLN A 336 17.29 -7.91 -0.57
CA GLN A 336 18.38 -8.65 -1.20
C GLN A 336 17.94 -9.27 -2.53
N ILE A 337 18.91 -9.41 -3.45
CA ILE A 337 18.77 -10.14 -4.72
C ILE A 337 19.60 -11.43 -4.62
N GLY A 338 18.95 -12.55 -4.92
CA GLY A 338 19.57 -13.88 -4.98
C GLY A 338 20.45 -14.07 -6.23
N GLU A 339 21.07 -15.24 -6.36
CA GLU A 339 22.04 -15.51 -7.43
C GLU A 339 21.50 -15.28 -8.84
N GLN A 340 22.20 -14.44 -9.61
CA GLN A 340 21.99 -14.21 -11.04
C GLN A 340 23.19 -14.76 -11.81
N ARG A 341 22.97 -15.65 -12.78
CA ARG A 341 24.05 -16.14 -13.66
C ARG A 341 24.38 -15.08 -14.71
N LEU A 342 25.65 -14.69 -14.80
CA LEU A 342 26.06 -13.54 -15.59
C LEU A 342 26.50 -13.87 -17.02
N ASN A 343 27.05 -15.06 -17.26
CA ASN A 343 27.69 -15.42 -18.55
C ASN A 343 26.76 -15.21 -19.75
N ALA A 344 25.47 -15.59 -19.62
CA ALA A 344 24.50 -15.47 -20.70
C ALA A 344 24.09 -14.01 -21.03
N LEU A 345 24.50 -13.05 -20.20
CA LEU A 345 24.16 -11.64 -20.34
C LEU A 345 25.31 -10.81 -20.94
N ILE A 346 26.47 -11.44 -21.20
CA ILE A 346 27.64 -10.83 -21.80
C ILE A 346 27.75 -11.36 -23.23
N THR A 347 27.81 -10.46 -24.21
CA THR A 347 27.79 -10.84 -25.65
C THR A 347 29.18 -11.10 -26.22
N THR A 348 30.23 -10.69 -25.51
CA THR A 348 31.64 -10.96 -25.83
C THR A 348 32.15 -12.17 -25.07
N ASN A 349 33.39 -12.58 -25.34
CA ASN A 349 34.06 -13.51 -24.45
C ASN A 349 34.14 -12.88 -23.05
N ALA A 350 33.60 -13.55 -22.03
CA ALA A 350 33.31 -12.96 -20.75
C ALA A 350 34.48 -13.13 -19.78
N PHE A 351 34.68 -12.15 -18.90
CA PHE A 351 35.60 -12.23 -17.77
C PHE A 351 37.08 -12.39 -18.13
N GLU A 352 37.50 -11.94 -19.31
CA GLU A 352 38.90 -12.00 -19.75
C GLU A 352 39.83 -11.07 -18.97
N ARG A 353 41.13 -11.40 -18.96
CA ARG A 353 42.15 -10.58 -18.31
C ARG A 353 42.08 -9.12 -18.76
N ASN A 354 42.11 -8.19 -17.80
CA ASN A 354 42.08 -6.75 -18.04
C ASN A 354 40.83 -6.27 -18.81
N GLN A 355 39.73 -7.03 -18.76
CA GLN A 355 38.45 -6.67 -19.38
C GLN A 355 37.47 -6.10 -18.35
N THR A 356 36.62 -5.17 -18.80
CA THR A 356 35.42 -4.76 -18.06
C THR A 356 34.18 -5.27 -18.80
N ASP A 357 33.42 -6.12 -18.14
CA ASP A 357 32.15 -6.64 -18.64
C ASP A 357 30.97 -5.82 -18.12
N TYR A 358 29.95 -5.65 -18.97
CA TYR A 358 28.75 -4.88 -18.67
C TYR A 358 27.53 -5.80 -18.72
N VAL A 359 26.77 -5.82 -17.64
CA VAL A 359 25.56 -6.63 -17.51
C VAL A 359 24.39 -5.77 -17.07
N THR A 360 23.23 -6.02 -17.67
CA THR A 360 21.96 -5.41 -17.29
C THR A 360 21.07 -6.49 -16.68
N LEU A 361 20.79 -6.39 -15.38
CA LEU A 361 19.86 -7.28 -14.69
C LEU A 361 18.49 -6.62 -14.63
N VAL A 362 17.50 -7.18 -15.32
CA VAL A 362 16.14 -6.64 -15.43
C VAL A 362 15.18 -7.35 -14.47
N ASN A 363 14.04 -6.72 -14.19
CA ASN A 363 12.94 -7.31 -13.43
C ASN A 363 13.33 -7.75 -11.99
N LEU A 364 14.21 -6.99 -11.32
CA LEU A 364 14.65 -7.28 -9.94
C LEU A 364 14.12 -6.27 -8.93
N ALA A 365 13.83 -6.69 -7.69
CA ALA A 365 13.38 -5.76 -6.64
C ALA A 365 14.45 -4.69 -6.30
N PRO A 366 14.07 -3.42 -6.02
CA PRO A 366 14.97 -2.40 -5.51
C PRO A 366 15.41 -2.77 -4.08
N VAL A 367 16.72 -2.83 -3.85
CA VAL A 367 17.29 -3.19 -2.54
C VAL A 367 17.62 -1.97 -1.69
N GLY A 368 17.35 -0.76 -2.15
CA GLY A 368 17.76 0.48 -1.48
C GLY A 368 19.28 0.68 -1.56
N GLU A 369 19.86 1.40 -0.59
CA GLU A 369 21.30 1.65 -0.57
C GLU A 369 22.09 0.33 -0.51
N LEU A 370 22.98 0.09 -1.48
CA LEU A 370 23.74 -1.15 -1.62
C LEU A 370 24.73 -1.35 -0.46
N THR A 371 24.62 -2.46 0.26
CA THR A 371 25.43 -2.74 1.46
C THR A 371 26.41 -3.88 1.28
N SER A 372 26.11 -4.88 0.44
CA SER A 372 27.03 -5.99 0.19
C SER A 372 26.84 -6.64 -1.17
N VAL A 373 27.90 -7.22 -1.70
CA VAL A 373 27.93 -8.00 -2.94
C VAL A 373 28.63 -9.31 -2.69
N THR A 374 28.07 -10.40 -3.20
CA THR A 374 28.66 -11.74 -3.18
C THR A 374 28.75 -12.28 -4.59
N VAL A 375 29.90 -12.85 -4.94
CA VAL A 375 30.13 -13.53 -6.22
C VAL A 375 30.47 -14.99 -5.97
N ARG A 376 30.06 -15.88 -6.87
CA ARG A 376 30.38 -17.31 -6.83
C ARG A 376 30.77 -17.82 -8.22
N SER A 377 31.80 -18.65 -8.29
CA SER A 377 32.19 -19.47 -9.45
C SER A 377 31.71 -20.91 -9.25
N ASP A 378 31.34 -21.61 -10.33
CA ASP A 378 31.02 -23.04 -10.28
C ASP A 378 32.19 -23.98 -10.60
N ASN A 379 33.34 -23.43 -11.01
CA ASN A 379 34.57 -24.18 -11.25
C ASN A 379 34.42 -25.32 -12.29
N MET A 380 33.51 -25.20 -13.26
CA MET A 380 33.18 -26.30 -14.18
C MET A 380 34.18 -26.52 -15.33
N TYR A 381 35.08 -25.58 -15.63
CA TYR A 381 35.96 -25.63 -16.80
C TYR A 381 37.46 -25.51 -16.43
N PRO A 382 38.38 -25.98 -17.30
CA PRO A 382 39.82 -25.72 -17.15
C PRO A 382 40.10 -24.21 -17.04
N ALA A 383 41.16 -23.83 -16.32
CA ALA A 383 41.46 -22.42 -16.01
C ALA A 383 40.30 -21.69 -15.28
N SER A 384 39.66 -22.38 -14.33
CA SER A 384 38.53 -21.85 -13.55
C SER A 384 38.88 -20.77 -12.53
N ALA A 385 40.16 -20.64 -12.16
CA ALA A 385 40.62 -19.58 -11.27
C ALA A 385 40.38 -18.22 -11.90
N TRP A 386 39.81 -17.29 -11.13
CA TRP A 386 39.45 -15.97 -11.64
C TRP A 386 39.97 -14.87 -10.72
N TYR A 387 40.71 -13.90 -11.26
CA TYR A 387 41.15 -12.75 -10.48
C TYR A 387 40.19 -11.57 -10.64
N LEU A 388 39.28 -11.43 -9.68
CA LEU A 388 38.29 -10.36 -9.66
C LEU A 388 38.88 -9.08 -9.06
N GLY A 389 38.89 -8.00 -9.84
CA GLY A 389 39.28 -6.67 -9.38
C GLY A 389 38.16 -6.00 -8.59
N TRP A 390 37.07 -5.60 -9.25
CA TRP A 390 35.94 -4.93 -8.62
C TRP A 390 34.61 -5.17 -9.36
N ILE A 391 33.50 -4.96 -8.64
CA ILE A 391 32.15 -4.92 -9.18
C ILE A 391 31.51 -3.57 -8.84
N GLU A 392 30.96 -2.88 -9.82
CA GLU A 392 30.21 -1.64 -9.66
C GLU A 392 28.74 -1.88 -9.99
N LEU A 393 27.85 -1.42 -9.12
CA LEU A 393 26.40 -1.58 -9.23
C LEU A 393 25.70 -0.23 -9.15
N SER A 394 24.68 -0.04 -9.97
CA SER A 394 23.77 1.11 -9.90
C SER A 394 22.38 0.75 -10.41
N ALA A 395 21.37 1.53 -10.01
CA ALA A 395 20.02 1.46 -10.53
C ALA A 395 19.35 2.84 -10.41
N PRO A 396 18.26 3.13 -11.15
CA PRO A 396 17.48 4.36 -10.95
C PRO A 396 17.12 4.56 -9.47
N GLY A 397 17.51 5.71 -8.90
CA GLY A 397 17.28 6.03 -7.48
C GLY A 397 18.22 5.35 -6.48
N ILE A 398 19.15 4.50 -6.93
CA ILE A 398 20.19 3.88 -6.10
C ILE A 398 21.55 4.43 -6.53
N ALA A 399 22.29 5.02 -5.59
CA ALA A 399 23.61 5.57 -5.87
C ALA A 399 24.57 4.50 -6.40
N THR A 400 25.40 4.89 -7.37
CA THR A 400 26.45 4.00 -7.91
C THR A 400 27.43 3.63 -6.80
N ARG A 401 27.73 2.34 -6.65
CA ARG A 401 28.66 1.85 -5.62
C ARG A 401 29.57 0.77 -6.17
N ARG A 402 30.86 0.89 -5.85
CA ARG A 402 31.92 -0.05 -6.25
C ARG A 402 32.38 -0.89 -5.05
N PHE A 403 32.47 -2.19 -5.26
CA PHE A 403 32.93 -3.20 -4.32
C PHE A 403 34.26 -3.77 -4.84
N THR A 404 35.35 -3.50 -4.13
CA THR A 404 36.70 -3.95 -4.53
C THR A 404 37.02 -5.30 -3.90
N PHE A 405 37.42 -6.26 -4.72
CA PHE A 405 37.78 -7.63 -4.33
C PHE A 405 39.30 -7.84 -4.36
N ASN A 406 39.95 -7.52 -5.49
CA ASN A 406 41.38 -7.72 -5.76
C ASN A 406 41.92 -9.06 -5.25
N LYS A 407 41.27 -10.16 -5.61
CA LYS A 407 41.65 -11.51 -5.16
C LYS A 407 41.22 -12.60 -6.14
N TRP A 408 41.89 -13.75 -6.01
CA TRP A 408 41.52 -14.98 -6.70
C TRP A 408 40.24 -15.59 -6.13
N ILE A 409 39.34 -16.02 -7.01
CA ILE A 409 38.19 -16.89 -6.76
C ILE A 409 38.53 -18.23 -7.41
N GLU A 410 38.94 -19.19 -6.59
CA GLU A 410 39.49 -20.48 -7.04
C GLU A 410 39.24 -21.55 -5.97
N SER A 411 39.35 -22.82 -6.33
CA SER A 411 39.18 -23.91 -5.36
C SER A 411 40.22 -23.78 -4.21
N PRO A 412 39.81 -23.90 -2.93
CA PRO A 412 38.48 -24.29 -2.45
C PRO A 412 37.50 -23.12 -2.24
N ASN A 413 37.95 -21.88 -2.36
CA ASN A 413 37.18 -20.66 -2.09
C ASN A 413 36.50 -20.12 -3.36
N LEU A 414 35.44 -20.80 -3.78
CA LEU A 414 34.69 -20.46 -4.99
C LEU A 414 33.72 -19.28 -4.82
N SER A 415 33.70 -18.62 -3.67
CA SER A 415 32.85 -17.45 -3.42
C SER A 415 33.55 -16.38 -2.60
N ALA A 416 33.21 -15.12 -2.84
CA ALA A 416 33.66 -14.00 -2.06
C ALA A 416 32.54 -12.98 -1.83
N THR A 417 32.53 -12.38 -0.64
CA THR A 417 31.64 -11.28 -0.25
C THR A 417 32.44 -10.04 0.13
N VAL A 418 31.94 -8.86 -0.24
CA VAL A 418 32.41 -7.55 0.24
C VAL A 418 31.21 -6.79 0.78
N SER A 419 31.33 -6.22 1.99
CA SER A 419 30.29 -5.46 2.68
C SER A 419 30.79 -4.07 3.08
N VAL A 420 29.91 -3.08 3.06
CA VAL A 420 30.17 -1.72 3.54
C VAL A 420 29.59 -1.57 4.95
N ALA A 421 30.34 -0.96 5.88
CA ALA A 421 29.84 -0.64 7.20
C ALA A 421 28.80 0.49 7.09
N THR A 422 27.52 0.15 7.28
CA THR A 422 26.45 1.15 7.44
C THR A 422 26.33 1.55 8.90
N ALA A 423 26.26 2.86 9.20
CA ALA A 423 25.77 3.31 10.50
C ALA A 423 24.31 2.85 10.68
N PRO A 424 23.92 2.32 11.85
CA PRO A 424 22.57 1.82 12.03
C PRO A 424 21.57 2.99 11.94
N VAL A 425 20.66 2.93 10.97
CA VAL A 425 19.47 3.79 10.96
C VAL A 425 18.59 3.32 12.11
N ALA A 426 18.44 4.14 13.16
CA ALA A 426 17.65 3.79 14.33
C ALA A 426 16.19 3.58 13.95
N ALA A 427 15.69 2.34 14.10
CA ALA A 427 14.26 2.08 14.11
C ALA A 427 13.60 2.96 15.19
N VAL A 428 12.46 3.59 14.86
CA VAL A 428 11.69 4.33 15.86
C VAL A 428 11.29 3.35 16.97
N PRO A 429 11.72 3.57 18.23
CA PRO A 429 11.46 2.63 19.31
C PRO A 429 9.95 2.56 19.60
N ILE A 430 9.40 1.34 19.59
CA ILE A 430 8.01 1.11 20.02
C ILE A 430 7.95 1.38 21.52
N LYS A 431 7.09 2.33 21.93
CA LYS A 431 6.85 2.66 23.33
C LYS A 431 5.49 2.15 23.77
N ILE A 432 5.44 1.47 24.90
CA ILE A 432 4.21 0.89 25.46
C ILE A 432 3.99 1.30 26.92
N LYS A 433 2.73 1.41 27.34
CA LYS A 433 2.34 1.35 28.76
C LYS A 433 1.63 0.03 29.03
N ILE A 434 1.90 -0.57 30.18
CA ILE A 434 1.34 -1.88 30.56
C ILE A 434 0.21 -1.63 31.56
N LYS A 435 -1.01 -2.06 31.24
CA LYS A 435 -2.20 -1.94 32.11
C LYS A 435 -2.80 -3.32 32.38
N SER A 436 -3.09 -3.63 33.63
CA SER A 436 -3.69 -4.91 34.00
C SER A 436 -5.16 -4.97 33.55
N ALA A 437 -5.57 -6.07 32.92
CA ALA A 437 -6.98 -6.30 32.62
C ALA A 437 -7.82 -6.60 33.86
N SER A 438 -7.19 -7.09 34.94
CA SER A 438 -7.90 -7.49 36.17
C SER A 438 -8.34 -6.32 37.04
N ASN A 439 -7.51 -5.30 37.21
CA ASN A 439 -7.83 -4.16 38.07
C ASN A 439 -7.78 -2.80 37.35
N GLN A 440 -7.52 -2.80 36.03
CA GLN A 440 -7.47 -1.61 35.18
C GLN A 440 -6.41 -0.57 35.59
N MET A 441 -5.42 -0.96 36.39
CA MET A 441 -4.32 -0.08 36.80
C MET A 441 -3.07 -0.30 35.94
N TYR A 442 -2.33 0.77 35.68
CA TYR A 442 -1.05 0.71 35.00
C TYR A 442 0.05 0.17 35.92
N VAL A 443 1.04 -0.47 35.32
CA VAL A 443 2.30 -0.78 35.98
C VAL A 443 3.01 0.54 36.34
N CYS A 444 3.27 0.72 37.62
CA CYS A 444 3.98 1.85 38.20
C CYS A 444 5.10 1.37 39.14
N ALA A 445 6.09 2.22 39.38
CA ALA A 445 7.11 2.02 40.41
C ALA A 445 6.89 3.06 41.52
N SER A 446 6.04 2.71 42.48
CA SER A 446 5.55 3.64 43.51
C SER A 446 6.67 4.20 44.40
N ASP A 447 7.77 3.46 44.56
CA ASP A 447 8.90 3.84 45.41
C ASP A 447 10.11 4.38 44.61
N GLY A 448 9.90 4.77 43.33
CA GLY A 448 10.91 5.43 42.49
C GLY A 448 11.44 4.58 41.32
N LEU A 449 12.36 5.12 40.53
CA LEU A 449 12.99 4.43 39.39
C LEU A 449 14.44 4.05 39.69
N GLN A 450 14.62 2.89 40.32
CA GLN A 450 15.93 2.40 40.72
C GLN A 450 16.07 0.88 40.49
N HIS A 451 17.31 0.41 40.51
CA HIS A 451 17.60 -1.03 40.45
C HIS A 451 16.95 -1.77 41.62
N ASN A 452 16.44 -2.98 41.36
CA ASN A 452 15.77 -3.85 42.33
C ASN A 452 14.47 -3.28 42.92
N GLN A 453 13.81 -2.36 42.20
CA GLN A 453 12.55 -1.77 42.64
C GLN A 453 11.34 -2.63 42.25
N TRP A 454 10.46 -2.93 43.20
CA TRP A 454 9.21 -3.65 42.92
C TRP A 454 8.25 -2.82 42.05
N LEU A 455 7.56 -3.52 41.15
CA LEU A 455 6.51 -2.94 40.32
C LEU A 455 5.13 -3.30 40.86
N TYR A 456 4.16 -2.40 40.67
CA TYR A 456 2.79 -2.55 41.15
C TYR A 456 1.79 -2.11 40.09
N CYS A 457 0.58 -2.66 40.13
CA CYS A 457 -0.58 -2.18 39.38
C CYS A 457 -1.55 -1.50 40.35
N LYS A 458 -1.21 -0.28 40.77
CA LYS A 458 -2.01 0.57 41.69
C LYS A 458 -1.92 2.03 41.27
N ALA A 459 -2.61 2.92 41.99
CA ALA A 459 -2.59 4.36 41.69
C ALA A 459 -1.16 4.91 41.77
N GLY A 460 -0.70 5.55 40.69
CA GLY A 460 0.66 6.06 40.55
C GLY A 460 0.98 6.43 39.10
N THR A 461 2.16 6.98 38.86
CA THR A 461 2.62 7.38 37.52
C THR A 461 2.87 6.14 36.64
N PRO A 462 2.16 5.97 35.51
CA PRO A 462 2.37 4.86 34.60
C PRO A 462 3.78 4.87 34.00
N LEU A 463 4.44 3.71 34.00
CA LEU A 463 5.71 3.56 33.30
C LEU A 463 5.49 3.40 31.80
N THR A 464 6.35 4.06 31.03
CA THR A 464 6.48 3.85 29.58
C THR A 464 7.69 2.97 29.34
N PHE A 465 7.53 1.89 28.59
CA PHE A 465 8.58 0.95 28.24
C PHE A 465 8.88 1.02 26.74
N VAL A 466 10.15 1.06 26.38
CA VAL A 466 10.66 0.80 25.04
C VAL A 466 10.74 -0.72 24.84
N VAL A 467 10.11 -1.21 23.77
CA VAL A 467 10.23 -2.61 23.33
C VAL A 467 11.52 -2.75 22.55
N GLU A 468 12.47 -3.54 23.07
CA GLU A 468 13.75 -3.81 22.42
C GLU A 468 13.75 -5.26 21.91
N GLY A 469 13.84 -5.44 20.59
CA GLY A 469 13.70 -6.75 19.92
C GLY A 469 12.36 -6.89 19.20
N ASP A 470 12.04 -8.12 18.77
CA ASP A 470 10.75 -8.45 18.16
C ASP A 470 9.74 -8.94 19.21
N LEU A 471 8.44 -8.95 18.89
CA LEU A 471 7.40 -9.32 19.87
C LEU A 471 7.48 -10.78 20.35
N ASN A 472 8.21 -11.66 19.65
CA ASN A 472 8.44 -13.03 20.09
C ASN A 472 9.66 -13.18 21.02
N ASN A 473 10.54 -12.19 21.03
CA ASN A 473 11.72 -12.13 21.88
C ASN A 473 12.16 -10.68 22.11
N CYS A 474 11.53 -10.02 23.09
CA CYS A 474 11.86 -8.65 23.45
C CYS A 474 12.18 -8.48 24.93
N SER A 475 12.92 -7.42 25.23
CA SER A 475 13.03 -6.85 26.57
C SER A 475 12.27 -5.53 26.64
N LEU A 476 11.69 -5.22 27.81
CA LEU A 476 10.93 -4.00 28.04
C LEU A 476 11.73 -3.06 28.93
N ARG A 477 12.33 -2.01 28.36
CA ARG A 477 13.15 -1.05 29.10
C ARG A 477 12.35 0.19 29.43
N VAL A 478 12.37 0.67 30.66
CA VAL A 478 11.73 1.95 31.04
C VAL A 478 12.37 3.09 30.24
N ASP A 479 11.53 3.85 29.54
CA ASP A 479 11.94 4.93 28.65
C ASP A 479 12.81 5.96 29.38
N GLY A 480 13.89 6.40 28.72
CA GLY A 480 14.87 7.29 29.33
C GLY A 480 15.79 6.67 30.41
N THR A 481 15.71 5.36 30.67
CA THR A 481 16.54 4.69 31.70
C THR A 481 17.21 3.42 31.16
N GLN A 482 18.08 2.80 31.98
CA GLN A 482 18.65 1.44 31.79
C GLN A 482 17.98 0.40 32.69
N LEU A 483 16.72 0.63 33.07
CA LEU A 483 15.95 -0.28 33.93
C LEU A 483 14.96 -1.09 33.09
N TYR A 484 14.96 -2.41 33.30
CA TYR A 484 14.18 -3.37 32.55
C TYR A 484 13.07 -3.97 33.41
N PHE A 485 11.92 -4.21 32.81
CA PHE A 485 10.86 -5.06 33.37
C PHE A 485 11.43 -6.47 33.55
N SER A 486 11.58 -6.90 34.79
CA SER A 486 12.21 -8.16 35.17
C SER A 486 11.48 -8.75 36.38
N TYR A 487 12.05 -9.75 37.03
CA TYR A 487 11.45 -10.47 38.14
C TYR A 487 12.51 -11.00 39.10
N ASN A 488 12.07 -11.37 40.30
CA ASN A 488 12.88 -12.10 41.26
C ASN A 488 12.75 -13.61 40.97
N GLU A 489 13.87 -14.31 40.75
CA GLU A 489 13.86 -15.74 40.39
C GLU A 489 13.29 -16.65 41.50
N THR A 490 13.39 -16.24 42.77
CA THR A 490 12.89 -17.02 43.91
C THR A 490 11.40 -16.82 44.13
N THR A 491 10.90 -15.58 44.02
CA THR A 491 9.52 -15.24 44.37
C THR A 491 8.61 -15.04 43.16
N GLY A 492 9.17 -14.92 41.96
CA GLY A 492 8.47 -14.54 40.74
C GLY A 492 8.05 -13.06 40.71
N ALA A 493 8.21 -12.30 41.80
CA ALA A 493 7.73 -10.92 41.89
C ALA A 493 8.40 -10.02 40.85
N VAL A 494 7.59 -9.27 40.12
CA VAL A 494 8.06 -8.40 39.03
C VAL A 494 8.71 -7.13 39.61
N LYS A 495 9.86 -6.76 39.05
CA LYS A 495 10.70 -5.65 39.51
C LYS A 495 11.44 -4.98 38.36
N LEU A 496 12.02 -3.82 38.62
CA LEU A 496 13.00 -3.18 37.77
C LEU A 496 14.39 -3.74 38.02
N TRP A 497 15.13 -3.98 36.95
CA TRP A 497 16.50 -4.48 37.01
C TRP A 497 17.40 -3.75 36.01
N ASN A 498 18.69 -3.60 36.29
CA ASN A 498 19.60 -2.81 35.44
C ASN A 498 20.29 -3.64 34.35
N THR A 499 19.86 -4.90 34.14
CA THR A 499 20.33 -5.76 33.06
C THR A 499 19.15 -6.42 32.37
N LYS A 500 19.33 -6.74 31.09
CA LYS A 500 18.37 -7.51 30.27
C LYS A 500 18.45 -9.03 30.49
N ASP A 501 19.38 -9.49 31.33
CA ASP A 501 19.62 -10.92 31.48
C ASP A 501 18.38 -11.60 32.07
N LYS A 502 17.92 -12.66 31.40
CA LYS A 502 16.68 -13.41 31.68
C LYS A 502 15.38 -12.59 31.68
N ALA A 503 15.41 -11.31 31.31
CA ALA A 503 14.27 -10.40 31.23
C ALA A 503 13.65 -10.35 29.82
N GLN A 504 13.71 -11.47 29.08
CA GLN A 504 13.11 -11.60 27.76
C GLN A 504 11.68 -12.15 27.85
N PHE A 505 10.80 -11.54 27.07
CA PHE A 505 9.39 -11.87 27.02
C PHE A 505 8.95 -12.06 25.57
N LYS A 506 7.96 -12.94 25.42
CA LYS A 506 7.10 -13.03 24.26
C LYS A 506 5.77 -12.33 24.58
N LEU A 507 5.37 -11.39 23.73
CA LEU A 507 4.14 -10.61 23.86
C LEU A 507 3.06 -11.22 22.97
N GLU A 508 2.22 -12.08 23.54
CA GLU A 508 1.24 -12.88 22.80
C GLU A 508 -0.12 -12.17 22.76
N ARG A 509 -0.51 -11.67 21.58
CA ARG A 509 -1.82 -11.04 21.38
C ARG A 509 -2.94 -12.08 21.51
N GLN A 510 -3.96 -11.76 22.29
CA GLN A 510 -5.14 -12.57 22.54
C GLN A 510 -6.29 -12.12 21.63
N SER A 511 -7.26 -13.00 21.37
CA SER A 511 -8.40 -12.72 20.49
C SER A 511 -9.28 -11.53 20.92
N ASN A 512 -9.25 -11.16 22.20
CA ASN A 512 -9.99 -10.04 22.79
C ASN A 512 -9.19 -8.71 22.81
N GLY A 513 -8.05 -8.64 22.12
CA GLY A 513 -7.21 -7.44 22.04
C GLY A 513 -6.29 -7.18 23.23
N THR A 514 -6.30 -8.06 24.24
CA THR A 514 -5.28 -8.04 25.32
C THR A 514 -4.03 -8.82 24.92
N TYR A 515 -2.98 -8.75 25.74
CA TYR A 515 -1.73 -9.47 25.57
C TYR A 515 -1.43 -10.34 26.79
N ALA A 516 -0.75 -11.45 26.54
CA ALA A 516 -0.09 -12.24 27.57
C ALA A 516 1.42 -12.01 27.47
N LEU A 517 2.06 -11.72 28.61
CA LEU A 517 3.50 -11.54 28.70
C LEU A 517 4.08 -12.86 29.18
N ARG A 518 4.73 -13.61 28.31
CA ARG A 518 5.34 -14.90 28.64
C ARG A 518 6.85 -14.74 28.75
N ASN A 519 7.42 -14.99 29.92
CA ASN A 519 8.86 -15.00 30.07
C ASN A 519 9.45 -16.22 29.35
N ILE A 520 10.50 -15.97 28.56
CA ILE A 520 11.10 -16.98 27.70
C ILE A 520 11.95 -17.98 28.49
N ALA A 521 12.62 -17.51 29.55
CA ALA A 521 13.52 -18.34 30.34
C ALA A 521 12.78 -19.43 31.14
N PHE A 522 11.61 -19.09 31.70
CA PHE A 522 10.84 -19.98 32.57
C PHE A 522 9.55 -20.50 31.95
N ASP A 523 9.21 -20.05 30.74
CA ASP A 523 8.00 -20.42 30.03
C ASP A 523 6.71 -20.13 30.81
N GLN A 524 6.69 -19.00 31.51
CA GLN A 524 5.64 -18.64 32.47
C GLN A 524 5.05 -17.26 32.19
N TYR A 525 3.77 -17.09 32.51
CA TYR A 525 3.06 -15.85 32.27
C TYR A 525 3.20 -14.86 33.43
N VAL A 526 3.26 -13.57 33.10
CA VAL A 526 3.08 -12.49 34.05
C VAL A 526 1.62 -12.45 34.49
N TRP A 527 1.41 -12.49 35.80
CA TRP A 527 0.13 -12.65 36.46
C TRP A 527 -0.02 -11.61 37.57
N LEU A 528 -1.15 -10.92 37.61
CA LEU A 528 -1.47 -9.99 38.68
C LEU A 528 -2.12 -10.72 39.86
N SER A 529 -1.54 -10.58 41.05
CA SER A 529 -2.15 -10.96 42.32
C SER A 529 -2.27 -9.74 43.23
N LYS A 530 -3.52 -9.37 43.57
CA LYS A 530 -3.86 -8.10 44.22
C LYS A 530 -3.31 -6.91 43.42
N GLU A 531 -2.27 -6.26 43.90
CA GLU A 531 -1.61 -5.12 43.24
C GLU A 531 -0.23 -5.47 42.69
N SER A 532 0.25 -6.71 42.89
CA SER A 532 1.63 -7.08 42.56
C SER A 532 1.65 -8.06 41.38
N PRO A 533 2.38 -7.74 40.29
CA PRO A 533 2.63 -8.69 39.21
C PRO A 533 3.70 -9.71 39.62
N TYR A 534 3.50 -10.97 39.21
CA TYR A 534 4.41 -12.08 39.42
C TYR A 534 4.51 -12.94 38.16
N ILE A 535 5.64 -13.60 37.97
CA ILE A 535 5.76 -14.71 37.02
C ILE A 535 5.43 -16.00 37.75
N THR A 536 4.49 -16.78 37.23
CA THR A 536 4.06 -18.02 37.88
C THR A 536 3.61 -19.08 36.89
N ARG A 537 3.81 -20.36 37.25
CA ARG A 537 3.27 -21.53 36.54
C ARG A 537 1.75 -21.62 36.58
N ALA A 538 1.12 -20.99 37.58
CA ALA A 538 -0.34 -20.89 37.67
C ALA A 538 -0.91 -19.78 36.77
N GLY A 539 -0.03 -18.99 36.13
CA GLY A 539 -0.42 -17.90 35.23
C GLY A 539 -1.15 -18.44 34.00
N ASN A 540 -2.34 -17.91 33.74
CA ASN A 540 -3.21 -18.31 32.64
C ASN A 540 -3.69 -17.10 31.84
N ALA A 541 -3.26 -17.00 30.59
CA ALA A 541 -3.64 -15.93 29.66
C ALA A 541 -5.15 -15.87 29.34
N ALA A 542 -5.91 -16.94 29.64
CA ALA A 542 -7.36 -16.98 29.41
C ALA A 542 -8.14 -16.10 30.40
N ILE A 543 -7.59 -15.80 31.58
CA ILE A 543 -8.32 -15.02 32.61
C ILE A 543 -7.72 -13.63 32.82
N ALA A 544 -8.49 -12.72 33.44
CA ALA A 544 -8.14 -11.31 33.51
C ALA A 544 -6.82 -11.04 34.24
N SER A 545 -6.47 -11.85 35.24
CA SER A 545 -5.20 -11.71 35.99
C SER A 545 -3.95 -12.02 35.16
N GLY A 546 -4.07 -12.78 34.06
CA GLY A 546 -2.96 -13.06 33.13
C GLY A 546 -2.97 -12.19 31.87
N ARG A 547 -3.88 -11.21 31.79
CA ARG A 547 -4.09 -10.37 30.60
C ARG A 547 -3.70 -8.92 30.85
N TRP A 548 -3.08 -8.33 29.84
CA TRP A 548 -2.48 -7.00 29.90
C TRP A 548 -2.86 -6.19 28.66
N TYR A 549 -3.24 -4.93 28.82
CA TYR A 549 -3.28 -3.99 27.69
C TYR A 549 -1.88 -3.39 27.52
N LEU A 550 -1.36 -3.47 26.30
CA LEU A 550 -0.08 -2.86 25.93
C LEU A 550 -0.36 -1.64 25.07
N GLU A 551 -0.61 -0.51 25.73
CA GLU A 551 -0.97 0.73 25.06
C GLU A 551 0.24 1.28 24.30
N GLY A 552 0.21 1.13 22.98
CA GLY A 552 1.36 1.34 22.09
C GLY A 552 1.49 0.22 21.06
N LEU A 553 0.87 -0.93 21.31
CA LEU A 553 0.69 -2.04 20.39
C LEU A 553 -0.80 -2.17 19.98
N PRO A 554 -1.10 -2.71 18.78
CA PRO A 554 -2.47 -2.84 18.24
C PRO A 554 -3.34 -3.90 18.91
#